data_AF-A0A1F5R4G3-F1
#
_entry.id   AF-A0A1F5R4G3-F1
#
_cell.length_a   1.000
_cell.length_b   1.000
_cell.length_c   1.000
_cell.angle_alpha   90.00
_cell.angle_beta   90.00
_cell.angle_gamma   90.00
#
_symmetry.space_group_name_H-M   'P 1'
#
loop_
_entity.id
_entity.type
_entity.pdbx_description
1 polymer ?
#
loop_
_entity_poly.entity_id
_entity_poly.type
_entity_poly.pdbx_seq_one_letter_code
_entity_poly.pdbx_strand_id
1 'polypeptide(L)'
;MAKRRKKRTQYTEADRKKILAAAQAEGLTAAQVKKRFGVQPVTYYSWRKKRGVTGRRGRRPAAGAGSLASQVQEEVRSRVRQILPAIVRSEVGSYLTSLFRRGGGRRQARRKK
;
A
#
# COMPACT_ATOMS: atom_id res chain seq x y z
N MET A 1 14.59 43.19 -35.59
CA MET A 1 13.51 43.41 -34.60
C MET A 1 13.86 42.74 -33.27
N ALA A 2 14.22 43.50 -32.24
CA ALA A 2 14.55 42.93 -30.92
C ALA A 2 13.26 42.60 -30.12
N LYS A 3 13.10 41.34 -29.71
CA LYS A 3 11.94 40.91 -28.89
C LYS A 3 12.03 41.53 -27.48
N ARG A 4 11.01 42.28 -27.04
CA ARG A 4 10.92 42.80 -25.66
C ARG A 4 10.94 41.63 -24.66
N ARG A 5 11.91 41.66 -23.74
CA ARG A 5 12.02 40.66 -22.65
C ARG A 5 10.91 40.91 -21.61
N LYS A 6 10.19 39.86 -21.22
CA LYS A 6 9.18 39.92 -20.15
C LYS A 6 9.86 40.10 -18.78
N LYS A 7 9.28 40.93 -17.91
CA LYS A 7 9.72 41.06 -16.50
C LYS A 7 9.58 39.70 -15.80
N ARG A 8 10.62 39.28 -15.08
CA ARG A 8 10.61 38.03 -14.31
C ARG A 8 9.87 38.25 -12.99
N THR A 9 8.80 37.48 -12.76
CA THR A 9 8.14 37.45 -11.47
C THR A 9 9.03 36.73 -10.46
N GLN A 10 9.37 37.41 -9.36
CA GLN A 10 10.09 36.83 -8.24
C GLN A 10 9.07 36.42 -7.18
N TYR A 11 9.01 35.12 -6.87
CA TYR A 11 8.22 34.63 -5.75
C TYR A 11 9.08 34.60 -4.50
N THR A 12 8.62 35.19 -3.40
CA THR A 12 9.33 35.12 -2.12
C THR A 12 9.31 33.69 -1.58
N GLU A 13 10.20 33.36 -0.65
CA GLU A 13 10.18 32.04 -0.04
C GLU A 13 8.88 31.78 0.73
N ALA A 14 8.37 32.77 1.45
CA ALA A 14 7.12 32.68 2.20
C ALA A 14 5.93 32.31 1.29
N ASP A 15 5.81 32.98 0.13
CA ASP A 15 4.75 32.70 -0.84
C ASP A 15 4.87 31.27 -1.39
N ARG A 16 6.09 30.81 -1.69
CA ARG A 16 6.33 29.45 -2.14
C ARG A 16 5.88 28.43 -1.09
N LYS A 17 6.19 28.66 0.20
CA LYS A 17 5.79 27.74 1.28
C LYS A 17 4.26 27.70 1.41
N LYS A 18 3.59 28.86 1.37
CA LYS A 18 2.12 28.96 1.47
C LYS A 18 1.42 28.23 0.33
N ILE A 19 1.85 28.44 -0.91
CA ILE A 19 1.25 27.82 -2.09
C ILE A 19 1.46 26.29 -2.09
N LEU A 20 2.64 25.81 -1.69
CA LEU A 20 2.90 24.39 -1.58
C LEU A 20 2.08 23.73 -0.48
N ALA A 21 1.94 24.38 0.68
CA ALA A 21 1.12 23.87 1.79
C ALA A 21 -0.36 23.77 1.39
N ALA A 22 -0.91 24.83 0.77
CA ALA A 22 -2.28 24.83 0.27
C ALA A 22 -2.51 23.75 -0.80
N ALA A 23 -1.59 23.62 -1.75
CA ALA A 23 -1.68 22.61 -2.79
C ALA A 23 -1.65 21.17 -2.24
N GLN A 24 -0.88 20.92 -1.16
CA GLN A 24 -0.82 19.61 -0.52
C GLN A 24 -2.06 19.31 0.31
N ALA A 25 -2.58 20.27 1.07
CA ALA A 25 -3.77 20.10 1.89
C ALA A 25 -5.02 19.82 1.05
N GLU A 26 -5.15 20.49 -0.10
CA GLU A 26 -6.32 20.40 -0.98
C GLU A 26 -6.12 19.39 -2.13
N GLY A 27 -4.96 18.72 -2.22
CA GLY A 27 -4.67 17.77 -3.30
C GLY A 27 -4.66 18.39 -4.70
N LEU A 28 -4.28 19.68 -4.82
CA LEU A 28 -4.35 20.40 -6.09
C LEU A 28 -3.33 19.91 -7.12
N THR A 29 -3.79 19.76 -8.36
CA THR A 29 -2.95 19.54 -9.53
C THR A 29 -2.26 20.83 -9.97
N ALA A 30 -1.17 20.72 -10.75
CA ALA A 30 -0.43 21.89 -11.24
C ALA A 30 -1.30 22.83 -12.10
N ALA A 31 -2.28 22.30 -12.83
CA ALA A 31 -3.23 23.10 -13.61
C ALA A 31 -4.16 23.93 -12.69
N GLN A 32 -4.62 23.33 -11.59
CA GLN A 32 -5.44 24.01 -10.58
C GLN A 32 -4.61 25.05 -9.80
N VAL A 33 -3.35 24.74 -9.48
CA VAL A 33 -2.43 25.71 -8.86
C VAL A 33 -2.21 26.92 -9.77
N LYS A 34 -2.09 26.73 -11.10
CA LYS A 34 -2.04 27.82 -12.06
C LYS A 34 -3.32 28.66 -12.03
N LYS A 35 -4.49 28.02 -11.99
CA LYS A 35 -5.80 28.71 -11.98
C LYS A 35 -6.02 29.49 -10.68
N ARG A 36 -5.62 28.95 -9.52
CA ARG A 36 -5.82 29.55 -8.20
C ARG A 36 -4.77 30.58 -7.80
N PHE A 37 -3.50 30.28 -8.07
CA PHE A 37 -2.36 31.07 -7.57
C PHE A 37 -1.56 31.76 -8.68
N GLY A 38 -1.94 31.59 -9.95
CA GLY A 38 -1.23 32.19 -11.10
C GLY A 38 0.17 31.63 -11.34
N VAL A 39 0.58 30.60 -10.60
CA VAL A 39 1.91 29.99 -10.72
C VAL A 39 1.96 29.08 -11.93
N GLN A 40 2.95 29.27 -12.80
CA GLN A 40 3.11 28.39 -13.95
C GLN A 40 3.40 26.95 -13.50
N PRO A 41 2.82 25.93 -14.15
CA PRO A 41 3.02 24.53 -13.78
C PRO A 41 4.50 24.16 -13.65
N VAL A 42 5.35 24.61 -14.59
CA VAL A 42 6.80 24.38 -14.57
C VAL A 42 7.45 24.94 -13.29
N THR A 43 7.05 26.13 -12.87
CA THR A 43 7.52 26.76 -11.62
C THR A 43 7.10 25.93 -10.41
N TYR A 44 5.84 25.50 -10.36
CA TYR A 44 5.33 24.63 -9.30
C TYR A 44 6.09 23.30 -9.22
N TYR A 45 6.30 22.62 -10.35
CA TYR A 45 7.10 21.38 -10.40
C TYR A 45 8.53 21.61 -9.92
N SER A 46 9.15 22.75 -10.27
CA SER A 46 10.50 23.08 -9.82
C SER A 46 10.60 23.24 -8.30
N TRP A 47 9.59 23.85 -7.68
CA TRP A 47 9.53 24.02 -6.22
C TRP A 47 9.25 22.70 -5.51
N ARG A 48 8.32 21.90 -6.05
CA ARG A 48 8.01 20.56 -5.51
C ARG A 48 9.21 19.62 -5.63
N LYS A 49 9.98 19.71 -6.72
CA LYS A 49 11.24 18.99 -6.93
C LYS A 49 12.28 19.33 -5.86
N LYS A 50 12.47 20.62 -5.58
CA LYS A 50 13.42 21.10 -4.55
C LYS A 50 13.07 20.65 -3.12
N ARG A 51 11.79 20.43 -2.81
CA ARG A 51 11.34 19.89 -1.52
C ARG A 51 11.46 18.36 -1.38
N GLY A 52 12.09 17.67 -2.33
CA GLY A 52 12.44 16.25 -2.19
C GLY A 52 11.50 15.26 -2.88
N VAL A 53 10.54 15.70 -3.71
CA VAL A 53 9.62 14.76 -4.41
C VAL A 53 10.26 14.11 -5.64
N THR A 54 11.49 14.48 -6.00
CA THR A 54 12.30 13.63 -6.89
C THR A 54 13.38 12.95 -6.08
N GLY A 55 13.07 11.76 -5.58
CA GLY A 55 14.08 10.70 -5.60
C GLY A 55 14.73 10.74 -6.98
N ARG A 56 16.06 10.77 -7.02
CA ARG A 56 16.83 10.55 -8.25
C ARG A 56 16.15 9.39 -8.97
N ARG A 57 15.83 9.52 -10.27
CA ARG A 57 15.36 8.37 -11.07
C ARG A 57 16.33 7.22 -10.78
N GLY A 58 15.85 6.21 -10.04
CA GLY A 58 16.69 5.13 -9.50
C GLY A 58 16.56 4.84 -8.01
N ARG A 59 16.07 5.77 -7.15
CA ARG A 59 15.87 5.47 -5.72
C ARG A 59 14.39 5.67 -5.35
N ARG A 60 13.63 4.56 -5.38
CA ARG A 60 12.33 4.46 -4.69
C ARG A 60 12.52 4.92 -3.24
N PRO A 61 11.71 5.86 -2.72
CA PRO A 61 11.69 6.11 -1.29
C PRO A 61 11.05 4.89 -0.63
N ALA A 62 11.86 4.10 0.07
CA ALA A 62 11.40 3.02 0.95
C ALA A 62 10.83 3.61 2.25
N ALA A 63 9.85 4.52 2.15
CA ALA A 63 9.22 5.16 3.29
C ALA A 63 7.71 5.21 3.04
N GLY A 64 7.01 4.17 3.47
CA GLY A 64 5.54 4.11 3.47
C GLY A 64 4.95 2.74 3.14
N ALA A 65 5.56 1.98 2.23
CA ALA A 65 5.03 0.66 1.84
C ALA A 65 5.31 -0.44 2.88
N GLY A 66 6.38 -0.32 3.66
CA GLY A 66 6.72 -1.30 4.70
C GLY A 66 5.74 -1.30 5.86
N SER A 67 5.24 -0.14 6.30
CA SER A 67 4.36 -0.06 7.47
C SER A 67 2.95 -0.60 7.19
N LEU A 68 2.34 -0.25 6.05
CA LEU A 68 1.02 -0.75 5.69
C LEU A 68 1.06 -2.24 5.31
N ALA A 69 2.09 -2.67 4.57
CA ALA A 69 2.24 -4.09 4.24
C ALA A 69 2.49 -4.93 5.50
N SER A 70 3.26 -4.45 6.47
CA SER A 70 3.45 -5.11 7.76
C SER A 70 2.13 -5.18 8.56
N GLN A 71 1.35 -4.10 8.60
CA GLN A 71 0.03 -4.10 9.28
C GLN A 71 -0.93 -5.11 8.66
N VAL A 72 -1.04 -5.15 7.33
CA VAL A 72 -1.89 -6.13 6.62
C VAL A 72 -1.39 -7.55 6.86
N GLN A 73 -0.07 -7.78 6.87
CA GLN A 73 0.49 -9.10 7.15
C GLN A 73 0.25 -9.56 8.60
N GLU A 74 0.32 -8.66 9.57
CA GLU A 74 0.01 -8.96 10.98
C GLU A 74 -1.45 -9.35 11.18
N GLU A 75 -2.36 -8.63 10.54
CA GLU A 75 -3.79 -8.93 10.56
C GLU A 75 -4.09 -10.28 9.91
N VAL A 76 -3.56 -10.53 8.72
CA VAL A 76 -3.69 -11.82 8.03
C VAL A 76 -3.14 -12.96 8.89
N ARG A 77 -1.96 -12.78 9.50
CA ARG A 77 -1.37 -13.79 10.40
C ARG A 77 -2.23 -14.06 11.63
N SER A 78 -2.82 -13.02 12.23
CA SER A 78 -3.74 -13.15 13.37
C SER A 78 -4.98 -13.96 12.98
N ARG A 79 -5.57 -13.64 11.83
CA ARG A 79 -6.76 -14.36 11.34
C ARG A 79 -6.46 -15.81 11.01
N VAL A 80 -5.31 -16.09 10.39
CA VAL A 80 -4.83 -17.44 10.12
C VAL A 80 -4.64 -18.23 11.43
N ARG A 81 -4.03 -17.64 12.47
CA ARG A 81 -3.88 -18.30 13.78
C ARG A 81 -5.20 -18.63 14.47
N GLN A 82 -6.25 -17.84 14.24
CA GLN A 82 -7.59 -18.12 14.79
C GLN A 82 -8.30 -19.27 14.06
N ILE A 83 -8.13 -19.35 12.74
CA ILE A 83 -8.84 -20.31 11.89
C ILE A 83 -8.12 -21.67 11.87
N LEU A 84 -6.78 -21.68 11.83
CA LEU A 84 -5.98 -22.90 11.70
C LEU A 84 -6.29 -24.00 12.73
N PRO A 85 -6.53 -23.72 14.03
CA PRO A 85 -6.84 -24.75 15.00
C PRO A 85 -8.12 -25.52 14.68
N ALA A 86 -9.11 -24.90 14.01
CA ALA A 86 -10.35 -25.56 13.63
C ALA A 86 -10.16 -26.45 12.39
N ILE A 87 -9.44 -25.94 11.39
CA ILE A 87 -9.17 -26.67 10.14
C ILE A 87 -8.29 -27.90 10.43
N VAL A 88 -7.19 -27.72 11.17
CA VAL A 88 -6.28 -28.83 11.53
C VAL A 88 -7.02 -29.90 12.33
N ARG A 89 -7.90 -29.52 13.26
CA ARG A 89 -8.72 -30.49 14.02
C ARG A 89 -9.67 -31.28 13.11
N SER A 90 -10.24 -30.67 12.08
CA SER A 90 -11.11 -31.36 11.12
C SER A 90 -10.35 -32.32 10.20
N GLU A 91 -9.17 -31.93 9.69
CA GLU A 91 -8.34 -32.78 8.84
C GLU A 91 -7.73 -33.95 9.61
N VAL A 92 -7.20 -33.68 10.80
CA VAL A 92 -6.69 -34.73 11.70
C VAL A 92 -7.81 -35.67 12.10
N GLY A 93 -9.01 -35.15 12.43
CA GLY A 93 -10.17 -35.99 12.75
C GLY A 93 -10.58 -36.91 11.60
N SER A 94 -10.62 -36.40 10.37
CA SER A 94 -10.89 -37.18 9.16
C SER A 94 -9.82 -38.24 8.91
N TYR A 95 -8.54 -37.86 9.03
CA TYR A 95 -7.40 -38.76 8.86
C TYR A 95 -7.41 -39.90 9.89
N LEU A 96 -7.59 -39.58 11.17
CA LEU A 96 -7.70 -40.56 12.26
C LEU A 96 -8.93 -41.47 12.07
N THR A 97 -10.07 -40.93 11.68
CA THR A 97 -11.28 -41.73 11.40
C THR A 97 -11.04 -42.70 10.22
N SER A 98 -10.30 -42.28 9.18
CA SER A 98 -9.93 -43.14 8.06
C SER A 98 -8.96 -44.26 8.47
N LEU A 99 -7.98 -43.94 9.33
CA LEU A 99 -6.99 -44.87 9.86
C LEU A 99 -7.64 -45.93 10.75
N PHE A 100 -8.51 -45.52 11.68
CA PHE A 100 -9.15 -46.43 12.63
C PHE A 100 -10.33 -47.20 12.05
N ARG A 101 -10.99 -46.73 10.98
CA ARG A 101 -12.06 -47.49 10.28
C ARG A 101 -11.52 -48.74 9.55
N ARG A 102 -10.24 -48.76 9.15
CA ARG A 102 -9.61 -49.90 8.47
C ARG A 102 -9.11 -51.00 9.42
N GLY A 103 -9.00 -50.74 10.72
CA GLY A 103 -8.43 -51.67 11.72
C GLY A 103 -9.42 -52.60 12.44
N GLY A 104 -10.73 -52.36 12.35
CA GLY A 104 -11.71 -53.00 13.26
C GLY A 104 -12.62 -54.08 12.66
N GLY A 105 -12.44 -54.49 11.40
CA GLY A 105 -13.52 -55.14 10.65
C GLY A 105 -13.20 -56.47 9.98
N ARG A 106 -12.64 -57.46 10.68
CA ARG A 106 -12.59 -58.86 10.15
C ARG A 106 -12.67 -59.92 11.26
N ARG A 107 -13.89 -60.22 11.72
CA ARG A 107 -14.33 -61.58 12.13
C ARG A 107 -15.84 -61.71 11.91
N GLN A 108 -16.27 -61.80 10.64
CA GLN A 108 -17.58 -62.36 10.34
C GLN A 108 -17.53 -63.88 10.49
N ALA A 109 -18.51 -64.39 11.23
CA ALA A 109 -19.30 -65.57 10.89
C ALA A 109 -18.56 -66.81 10.36
N ARG A 110 -18.43 -67.83 11.22
CA ARG A 110 -18.60 -69.23 10.81
C ARG A 110 -18.79 -70.13 12.03
N ARG A 111 -20.06 -70.39 12.36
CA ARG A 111 -20.44 -71.61 13.07
C ARG A 111 -21.86 -72.00 12.63
N LYS A 112 -21.92 -72.74 11.52
CA LYS A 112 -23.13 -73.47 11.12
C LYS A 112 -23.24 -74.72 12.00
N LYS A 113 -24.50 -75.09 12.23
CA LYS A 113 -25.06 -76.35 12.73
C LYS A 113 -24.16 -77.57 12.53
#